data_AF-A0A1B4XFI6-F1
#
_entry.id   AF-A0A1B4XFI6-F1
#
_cell.length_a   1.000
_cell.length_b   1.000
_cell.length_c   1.000
_cell.angle_alpha   90.00
_cell.angle_beta   90.00
_cell.angle_gamma   90.00
#
_symmetry.space_group_name_H-M   'P 1'
#
loop_
_entity.id
_entity.type
_entity.pdbx_description
1 polymer ?
#
loop_
_entity_poly.entity_id
_entity_poly.type
_entity_poly.pdbx_seq_one_letter_code
_entity_poly.pdbx_strand_id
1 'polypeptide(L)' 'MQGKFSKPSGGFSYQVSDEQLEAFARLSLYERLIWVDEMRLFTLMARTPETTERQERLRRGESIVPE' A
#
# COMPACT_ATOMS: atom_id res chain seq x y z
N MET A 1 -0.48 19.97 -22.33
CA MET A 1 0.37 18.87 -22.80
C MET A 1 -0.08 17.59 -22.12
N GLN A 2 -0.67 16.64 -22.86
CA GLN A 2 -1.08 15.35 -22.30
C GLN A 2 0.09 14.36 -22.47
N GLY A 3 0.77 14.07 -21.36
CA GLY A 3 1.74 12.99 -21.29
C GLY A 3 1.01 11.65 -21.38
N LYS A 4 1.21 10.92 -22.48
CA LYS A 4 0.78 9.53 -22.60
C LYS A 4 1.63 8.68 -21.64
N PHE A 5 1.11 8.40 -20.45
CA PHE A 5 1.68 7.35 -19.60
C PHE A 5 1.38 6.00 -20.26
N SER A 6 2.38 5.37 -20.89
CA SER A 6 2.28 3.96 -21.28
C SER A 6 2.07 3.13 -20.01
N LYS A 7 0.90 2.49 -19.87
CA LYS A 7 0.64 1.58 -18.74
C LYS A 7 1.65 0.42 -18.80
N PRO A 8 2.48 0.20 -17.77
CA PRO A 8 3.22 -1.04 -17.66
C PRO A 8 2.24 -2.22 -17.57
N SER A 9 2.51 -3.31 -18.28
CA SER A 9 1.71 -4.53 -18.22
C SER A 9 1.91 -5.22 -16.87
N GLY A 10 0.92 -5.08 -15.98
CA GLY A 10 0.92 -5.67 -14.65
C GLY A 10 1.26 -4.65 -13.56
N GLY A 11 0.24 -4.10 -12.92
CA GLY A 11 0.36 -3.18 -11.79
C GLY A 11 -1.00 -2.66 -11.36
N PHE A 12 -1.11 -2.27 -10.09
CA PHE A 12 -2.30 -1.59 -9.59
C PHE A 12 -2.09 -0.08 -9.69
N SER A 13 -3.08 0.63 -10.25
CA SER A 13 -3.10 2.09 -10.26
C SER A 13 -4.36 2.56 -9.53
N TYR A 14 -4.20 3.45 -8.56
CA TYR A 14 -5.30 4.15 -7.92
C TYR A 14 -5.05 5.66 -8.00
N GLN A 15 -6.14 6.41 -7.98
CA GLN A 15 -6.12 7.87 -7.92
C GLN A 15 -6.56 8.30 -6.54
N VAL A 16 -5.90 9.33 -6.00
CA VAL A 16 -6.29 10.00 -4.76
C VAL A 16 -6.68 11.42 -5.15
N SER A 17 -7.89 11.84 -4.77
CA SER A 17 -8.37 13.18 -5.11
C SER A 17 -7.73 14.25 -4.23
N ASP A 18 -7.77 15.50 -4.69
CA ASP A 18 -7.24 16.64 -3.92
C ASP A 18 -7.98 16.78 -2.58
N GLU A 19 -9.29 16.53 -2.55
CA GLU A 19 -10.10 16.57 -1.32
C GLU A 19 -9.67 15.50 -0.31
N GLN A 20 -9.28 14.31 -0.79
CA GLN A 20 -8.76 13.25 0.07
C GLN A 20 -7.39 13.60 0.64
N LEU A 21 -6.52 14.22 -0.17
CA LEU A 21 -5.22 14.70 0.29
C LEU A 21 -5.37 15.80 1.35
N GLU A 22 -6.28 16.75 1.12
CA GLU A 22 -6.58 17.80 2.10
C GLU A 22 -7.15 17.22 3.40
N ALA A 23 -8.07 16.25 3.33
CA ALA A 23 -8.62 15.60 4.51
C ALA A 23 -7.52 14.93 5.34
N PHE A 24 -6.61 14.19 4.70
CA PHE A 24 -5.46 13.58 5.37
C PHE A 24 -4.52 14.62 5.96
N ALA A 25 -4.27 15.73 5.25
CA ALA A 25 -3.38 16.79 5.71
C ALA A 25 -3.86 17.46 7.01
N ARG A 26 -5.18 17.51 7.24
CA ARG A 26 -5.78 18.07 8.47
C ARG A 26 -5.63 17.19 9.70
N LEU A 27 -5.27 15.91 9.55
CA LEU A 27 -5.04 14.99 10.66
C LEU A 27 -3.80 15.39 11.46
N SER A 28 -3.90 15.33 12.78
CA SER A 28 -2.77 15.40 13.71
C SER A 28 -1.81 14.22 13.49
N LEU A 29 -0.60 14.32 14.03
CA LEU A 29 0.38 13.22 13.98
C LEU A 29 -0.17 11.93 14.59
N TYR A 30 -0.90 12.04 15.70
CA TYR A 30 -1.48 10.87 16.37
C TYR A 30 -2.55 10.21 15.52
N GLU A 31 -3.46 10.98 14.92
CA GLU A 31 -4.50 10.44 14.03
C GLU A 31 -3.90 9.81 12.78
N ARG A 32 -2.80 10.35 12.24
CA ARG A 32 -2.07 9.70 11.14
C ARG A 32 -1.48 8.36 11.56
N LEU A 33 -0.98 8.22 12.78
CA LEU A 33 -0.50 6.93 13.29
C LEU A 33 -1.63 5.91 13.43
N ILE A 34 -2.80 6.33 13.92
CA ILE A 34 -4.01 5.49 13.95
C ILE A 34 -4.37 5.06 12.53
N TRP A 35 -4.44 6.00 11.59
CA TRP A 35 -4.76 5.72 10.19
C TRP A 35 -3.78 4.70 9.57
N VAL A 36 -2.47 4.83 9.85
CA VAL A 36 -1.46 3.87 9.36
C VAL A 36 -1.71 2.46 9.92
N ASP A 37 -2.05 2.34 11.20
CA ASP A 37 -2.34 1.03 11.81
C ASP A 37 -3.64 0.43 11.26
N GLU A 38 -4.69 1.24 11.08
CA GLU A 38 -5.94 0.81 10.45
C GLU A 38 -5.72 0.33 9.01
N MET A 39 -4.94 1.07 8.22
CA MET A 39 -4.59 0.65 6.86
C MET A 39 -3.76 -0.64 6.86
N ARG A 40 -2.82 -0.78 7.81
CA ARG A 40 -2.08 -2.03 7.98
C ARG A 40 -3.04 -3.19 8.27
N LEU A 41 -3.95 -3.05 9.23
CA LEU A 41 -4.95 -4.08 9.55
C LEU A 41 -5.81 -4.43 8.32
N PHE A 42 -6.26 -3.42 7.57
CA PHE A 42 -6.99 -3.62 6.32
C PHE A 42 -6.20 -4.46 5.30
N THR A 43 -4.93 -4.13 5.07
CA THR A 43 -4.08 -4.91 4.15
C THR A 43 -3.85 -6.34 4.62
N LEU A 44 -3.75 -6.56 5.93
CA LEU A 44 -3.61 -7.90 6.51
C LEU A 44 -4.85 -8.75 6.27
N MET A 45 -6.05 -8.18 6.32
CA MET A 45 -7.31 -8.89 6.04
C MET A 45 -7.40 -9.40 4.59
N ALA A 46 -6.74 -8.74 3.64
CA ALA A 46 -6.73 -9.12 2.23
C ALA A 46 -5.66 -10.16 1.87
N ARG A 47 -4.85 -10.64 2.83
CA ARG A 47 -3.77 -11.59 2.55
C ARG A 47 -4.30 -12.98 2.18
N THR A 48 -3.62 -13.61 1.23
CA THR A 48 -3.73 -15.04 0.96
C THR A 48 -2.61 -15.77 1.71
N PRO A 49 -2.66 -17.11 1.86
CA PRO A 49 -1.55 -17.88 2.41
C PRO A 49 -0.22 -17.61 1.67
N GLU A 50 -0.28 -17.51 0.34
CA GLU A 50 0.88 -17.21 -0.51
C GLU A 50 1.46 -15.82 -0.22
N THR A 51 0.64 -14.75 -0.24
CA THR A 51 1.14 -13.40 0.06
C THR A 51 1.58 -13.29 1.52
N THR A 52 1.02 -14.14 2.39
CA THR A 52 1.46 -14.24 3.78
C THR A 52 2.89 -14.70 3.90
N GLU A 53 3.21 -15.83 3.27
CA GLU A 53 4.55 -16.39 3.27
C GLU A 53 5.56 -15.42 2.67
N ARG A 54 5.25 -14.83 1.51
CA ARG A 54 6.12 -13.84 0.85
C ARG A 54 6.45 -12.64 1.75
N GLN A 55 5.46 -12.12 2.47
CA GLN A 55 5.66 -11.00 3.38
C GLN A 55 6.51 -11.40 4.60
N GLU A 56 6.34 -12.60 5.15
CA GLU A 56 7.20 -13.06 6.25
C GLU A 56 8.65 -13.30 5.81
N ARG A 57 8.88 -13.75 4.57
CA ARG A 57 10.23 -13.84 3.97
C ARG A 57 10.91 -12.47 3.93
N LEU A 58 10.22 -11.45 3.40
CA LEU A 58 10.72 -10.08 3.39
C LEU A 58 11.04 -9.55 4.80
N ARG A 59 10.21 -9.89 5.80
CA ARG A 59 10.45 -9.49 7.21
C ARG A 59 11.73 -10.11 7.78
N ARG A 60 12.16 -11.25 7.27
CA ARG A 60 13.44 -11.91 7.62
C ARG A 60 14.62 -11.45 6.75
N GLY A 61 14.39 -10.58 5.77
CA GLY A 61 15.41 -10.12 4.82
C GLY A 61 15.64 -11.08 3.64
N GLU A 62 14.70 -11.99 3.36
CA GLU A 62 14.78 -12.96 2.27
C GLU A 62 14.05 -12.45 1.00
N SER A 63 14.33 -13.07 -0.16
CA SER A 63 13.60 -12.81 -1.42
C SER A 63 12.10 -13.18 -1.32
N ILE A 64 11.24 -12.49 -2.08
CA ILE A 64 9.79 -12.80 -2.20
C ILE A 64 9.51 -14.14 -2.90
N VAL A 65 10.49 -14.68 -3.62
CA VAL A 65 10.44 -16.00 -4.22
C VAL A 65 11.51 -16.89 -3.57
N PRO A 66 11.24 -18.19 -3.38
CA PRO A 66 12.29 -19.18 -3.10
C PRO A 66 13.36 -19.14 -4.18
N GLU A 67 14.62 -19.25 -3.78
CA GLU A 67 15.71 -19.62 -4.70
C GLU A 67 15.63 -21.11 -5.03
#